data_AF-A0A954Q5H7-F1
#
_entry.id   AF-A0A954Q5H7-F1
#
_cell.length_a   1.000
_cell.length_b   1.000
_cell.length_c   1.000
_cell.angle_alpha   90.00
_cell.angle_beta   90.00
_cell.angle_gamma   90.00
#
_symmetry.space_group_name_H-M   'P 1'
#
loop_
_entity.id
_entity.type
_entity.pdbx_description
1 polymer ?
#
loop_
_entity_poly.entity_id
_entity_poly.type
_entity_poly.pdbx_seq_one_letter_code
_entity_poly.pdbx_strand_id
1 'polypeptide(L)'
;MLMRHPHPELQFTQFLPYGAMIHDGGVQFSVFSRSATAMRLLLYNKVEDLEPAEIIEFNPETDRWGDVWSMFVPGISDATLYHFQADGPHAPHLGHWFDGEARLIDPYSKALAGEFQPSKDGTIR
;
A
#
# COMPACT_ATOMS: atom_id res chain seq x y z
N MET A 1 13.10 26.17 37.37
CA MET A 1 11.74 26.55 37.80
C MET A 1 10.81 26.18 36.65
N LEU A 2 9.88 25.26 36.91
CA LEU A 2 9.05 24.53 35.93
C LEU A 2 8.03 25.44 35.20
N MET A 3 7.55 25.06 34.01
CA MET A 3 6.25 24.38 33.85
C MET A 3 5.78 24.17 32.40
N ARG A 4 5.32 22.93 32.17
CA ARG A 4 4.26 22.41 31.29
C ARG A 4 4.28 22.85 29.82
N HIS A 5 4.52 21.89 28.93
CA HIS A 5 3.98 21.94 27.57
C HIS A 5 2.46 21.72 27.65
N PRO A 6 1.61 22.73 27.37
CA PRO A 6 0.20 22.50 27.21
C PRO A 6 0.00 21.68 25.92
N HIS A 7 -0.42 20.43 26.05
CA HIS A 7 -0.87 19.66 24.90
C HIS A 7 -2.24 20.19 24.45
N PRO A 8 -2.46 20.42 23.14
CA PRO A 8 -3.67 21.04 22.63
C PRO A 8 -4.93 20.16 22.80
N GLU A 9 -6.09 20.83 22.84
CA GLU A 9 -7.43 20.28 23.14
C GLU A 9 -7.96 19.22 22.17
N LEU A 10 -7.39 19.12 20.97
CA LEU A 10 -7.75 18.09 19.98
C LEU A 10 -6.51 17.27 19.64
N GLN A 11 -6.49 16.07 20.19
CA GLN A 11 -5.57 15.01 19.78
C GLN A 11 -6.37 14.03 18.95
N PHE A 12 -6.07 13.94 17.65
CA PHE A 12 -6.57 12.84 16.84
C PHE A 12 -5.75 11.61 17.21
N THR A 13 -6.27 10.82 18.16
CA THR A 13 -5.59 9.65 18.73
C THR A 13 -5.96 8.35 18.03
N GLN A 14 -6.84 8.41 17.03
CA GLN A 14 -7.32 7.22 16.34
C GLN A 14 -6.34 6.81 15.25
N PHE A 15 -5.82 5.58 15.36
CA PHE A 15 -5.04 4.97 14.29
C PHE A 15 -5.92 4.83 13.06
N LEU A 16 -5.48 5.45 11.96
CA LEU A 16 -6.10 5.22 10.67
C LEU A 16 -5.76 3.79 10.23
N PRO A 17 -6.74 3.02 9.75
CA PRO A 17 -6.58 1.60 9.49
C PRO A 17 -5.90 1.39 8.13
N TYR A 18 -4.69 1.93 7.96
CA TYR A 18 -3.87 1.83 6.75
C TYR A 18 -2.83 0.72 6.85
N GLY A 19 -2.39 0.28 5.68
CA GLY A 19 -1.50 -0.85 5.49
C GLY A 19 -2.21 -2.20 5.62
N ALA A 20 -1.41 -3.25 5.83
CA ALA A 20 -1.89 -4.58 6.14
C ALA A 20 -2.28 -4.71 7.64
N MET A 21 -3.56 -4.99 7.88
CA MET A 21 -4.11 -5.29 9.21
C MET A 21 -4.66 -6.71 9.24
N ILE A 22 -4.13 -7.49 10.17
CA ILE A 22 -4.55 -8.86 10.38
C ILE A 22 -5.90 -8.86 11.11
N HIS A 23 -6.86 -9.61 10.59
CA HIS A 23 -8.15 -9.88 11.20
C HIS A 23 -8.37 -11.39 11.29
N ASP A 24 -9.38 -11.80 12.04
CA ASP A 24 -9.78 -13.21 12.09
C ASP A 24 -10.17 -13.68 10.68
N GLY A 25 -9.42 -14.66 10.17
CA GLY A 25 -9.68 -15.28 8.87
C GLY A 25 -9.09 -14.58 7.65
N GLY A 26 -8.28 -13.53 7.80
CA GLY A 26 -7.61 -12.89 6.67
C GLY A 26 -6.92 -11.57 7.00
N VAL A 27 -6.57 -10.80 5.96
CA VAL A 27 -5.90 -9.51 6.10
C VAL A 27 -6.68 -8.44 5.34
N GLN A 28 -6.92 -7.31 6.01
CA GLN A 28 -7.41 -6.09 5.38
C GLN A 28 -6.21 -5.28 4.88
N PHE A 29 -6.19 -4.98 3.59
CA PHE A 29 -5.23 -4.05 3.01
C PHE A 29 -5.91 -2.71 2.77
N SER A 30 -5.26 -1.61 3.16
CA SER A 30 -5.78 -0.27 2.96
C SER A 30 -4.67 0.71 2.59
N VAL A 31 -4.79 1.38 1.44
CA VAL A 31 -3.79 2.34 0.97
C VAL A 31 -4.43 3.60 0.42
N PHE A 32 -3.85 4.76 0.74
CA PHE A 32 -4.30 6.04 0.20
C PHE A 32 -3.73 6.25 -1.20
N SER A 33 -4.59 6.54 -2.18
CA SER A 33 -4.19 7.08 -3.47
C SER A 33 -5.35 7.80 -4.16
N ARG A 34 -5.32 9.14 -4.10
CA ARG A 34 -6.31 10.01 -4.76
C ARG A 34 -6.34 9.85 -6.28
N SER A 35 -5.16 9.78 -6.89
CA SER A 35 -5.01 9.87 -8.36
C SER A 35 -4.95 8.53 -9.06
N ALA A 36 -4.86 7.40 -8.33
CA ALA A 36 -4.95 6.09 -8.94
C ALA A 36 -6.32 5.91 -9.62
N THR A 37 -6.31 5.29 -10.79
CA THR A 37 -7.51 4.88 -11.54
C THR A 37 -7.80 3.39 -11.39
N ALA A 38 -6.78 2.59 -11.08
CA ALA A 38 -6.92 1.19 -10.68
C ALA A 38 -5.84 0.83 -9.63
N MET A 39 -6.11 -0.19 -8.84
CA MET A 39 -5.21 -0.72 -7.81
C MET A 39 -5.22 -2.23 -7.86
N ARG A 40 -4.05 -2.85 -7.66
CA ARG A 40 -3.88 -4.30 -7.57
C ARG A 40 -3.02 -4.65 -6.36
N LEU A 41 -3.34 -5.76 -5.73
CA LEU A 41 -2.51 -6.42 -4.72
C LEU A 41 -1.77 -7.58 -5.37
N LEU A 42 -0.46 -7.56 -5.30
CA LEU A 42 0.42 -8.60 -5.85
C LEU A 42 0.92 -9.44 -4.69
N LEU A 43 0.59 -10.72 -4.65
CA LEU A 43 0.96 -11.65 -3.58
C LEU A 43 2.08 -12.59 -4.01
N TYR A 44 3.02 -12.87 -3.11
CA TYR A 44 4.20 -13.70 -3.37
C TYR A 44 4.29 -14.85 -2.36
N ASN A 45 4.84 -15.99 -2.78
CA ASN A 45 5.03 -17.14 -1.88
C ASN A 45 6.37 -17.08 -1.14
N LYS A 46 7.41 -16.54 -1.80
CA LYS A 46 8.78 -16.46 -1.29
C LYS A 46 9.41 -15.10 -1.60
N VAL A 47 10.44 -14.74 -0.84
CA VAL A 47 11.15 -13.47 -0.99
C VAL A 47 11.89 -13.39 -2.33
N GLU A 48 12.34 -14.53 -2.85
CA GLU A 48 13.08 -14.63 -4.11
C GLU A 48 12.18 -14.70 -5.35
N ASP A 49 10.85 -14.75 -5.17
CA ASP A 49 9.92 -14.86 -6.29
C ASP A 49 9.95 -13.58 -7.13
N LEU A 50 10.32 -13.73 -8.41
CA LEU A 50 10.38 -12.62 -9.36
C LEU A 50 9.01 -12.20 -9.87
N GLU A 51 7.98 -13.05 -9.76
CA GLU A 51 6.62 -12.75 -10.21
C GLU A 51 5.63 -13.09 -9.09
N PRO A 52 4.51 -12.35 -8.98
CA PRO A 52 3.49 -12.67 -8.00
C PRO A 52 2.86 -14.03 -8.31
N ALA A 53 2.57 -14.79 -7.26
CA ALA A 53 1.80 -16.01 -7.34
C ALA A 53 0.31 -15.73 -7.62
N GLU A 54 -0.18 -14.58 -7.18
CA GLU A 54 -1.55 -14.14 -7.36
C GLU A 54 -1.61 -12.61 -7.48
N ILE A 55 -2.49 -12.12 -8.35
CA ILE A 55 -2.79 -10.70 -8.50
C ILE A 55 -4.28 -10.52 -8.26
N ILE A 56 -4.62 -9.68 -7.29
CA ILE A 56 -6.01 -9.38 -6.93
C ILE A 56 -6.29 -7.92 -7.31
N GLU A 57 -7.24 -7.71 -8.21
CA GLU A 57 -7.65 -6.36 -8.63
C GLU A 57 -8.70 -5.79 -7.67
N PHE A 58 -8.50 -4.54 -7.24
CA PHE A 58 -9.51 -3.82 -6.49
C PHE A 58 -10.61 -3.35 -7.44
N ASN A 59 -11.87 -3.58 -7.06
CA ASN A 59 -13.01 -2.99 -7.75
C ASN A 59 -13.15 -1.52 -7.32
N PRO A 60 -12.97 -0.54 -8.23
CA PRO A 60 -13.05 0.88 -7.87
C PRO A 60 -14.42 1.33 -7.34
N GLU A 61 -15.49 0.58 -7.60
CA GLU A 61 -16.84 0.91 -7.14
C GLU A 61 -17.10 0.46 -5.70
N THR A 62 -16.49 -0.65 -5.27
CA THR A 62 -16.76 -1.27 -3.96
C THR A 62 -15.59 -1.18 -2.99
N ASP A 63 -14.37 -1.14 -3.51
CA ASP A 63 -13.12 -1.26 -2.75
C ASP A 63 -12.39 0.08 -2.67
N ARG A 64 -13.05 1.19 -3.05
CA ARG A 64 -12.53 2.54 -2.93
C ARG A 64 -13.52 3.45 -2.22
N TRP A 65 -13.14 3.94 -1.04
CA TRP A 65 -13.91 4.92 -0.27
C TRP A 65 -13.19 6.26 -0.24
N GLY A 66 -13.67 7.18 -1.09
CA GLY A 66 -13.00 8.46 -1.34
C GLY A 66 -11.64 8.25 -2.01
N ASP A 67 -10.58 8.59 -1.30
CA ASP A 67 -9.19 8.47 -1.78
C ASP A 67 -8.48 7.21 -1.23
N VAL A 68 -9.18 6.34 -0.52
CA VAL A 68 -8.62 5.13 0.10
C VAL A 68 -9.08 3.89 -0.65
N TRP A 69 -8.13 3.10 -1.11
CA TRP A 69 -8.35 1.76 -1.67
C TRP A 69 -8.24 0.75 -0.55
N SER A 70 -9.22 -0.14 -0.42
CA SER A 70 -9.30 -1.06 0.71
C SER A 70 -10.03 -2.36 0.38
N MET A 71 -9.41 -3.49 0.72
CA MET A 71 -9.93 -4.82 0.43
C MET A 71 -9.56 -5.80 1.54
N PHE A 72 -10.51 -6.66 1.92
CA PHE A 72 -10.26 -7.82 2.77
C PHE A 72 -9.93 -9.04 1.91
N VAL A 73 -8.79 -9.68 2.18
CA VAL A 73 -8.40 -10.93 1.52
C VAL A 73 -8.51 -12.08 2.54
N PRO A 74 -9.45 -13.03 2.35
CA PRO A 74 -9.62 -14.15 3.27
C PRO A 74 -8.52 -15.20 3.10
N GLY A 75 -8.20 -15.91 4.18
CA GLY A 75 -7.36 -17.11 4.16
C GLY A 75 -5.85 -16.88 4.08
N ILE A 76 -5.40 -15.64 3.96
CA ILE A 76 -3.96 -15.30 3.95
C ILE A 76 -3.45 -14.96 5.36
N SER A 77 -2.15 -15.18 5.60
CA SER A 77 -1.53 -15.07 6.93
C SER A 77 -0.84 -13.73 7.18
N ASP A 78 -0.41 -13.53 8.42
CA ASP A 78 0.32 -12.36 8.93
C ASP A 78 1.71 -12.13 8.29
N ALA A 79 2.29 -13.15 7.68
CA ALA A 79 3.59 -13.09 7.00
C ALA A 79 3.47 -13.02 5.46
N THR A 80 2.30 -12.61 4.94
CA THR A 80 2.08 -12.51 3.50
C THR A 80 3.01 -11.47 2.88
N LEU A 81 3.76 -11.88 1.85
CA LEU A 81 4.61 -11.02 1.05
C LEU A 81 3.76 -10.37 -0.04
N TYR A 82 3.81 -9.05 -0.15
CA TYR A 82 3.00 -8.32 -1.12
C TYR A 82 3.66 -7.04 -1.64
N HIS A 83 3.18 -6.62 -2.81
CA HIS A 83 3.33 -5.27 -3.33
C HIS A 83 1.95 -4.72 -3.71
N PHE A 84 1.85 -3.40 -3.79
CA PHE A 84 0.77 -2.76 -4.56
C PHE A 84 1.24 -2.49 -5.99
N GLN A 85 0.28 -2.36 -6.89
CA GLN A 85 0.49 -1.82 -8.23
C GLN A 85 -0.70 -0.91 -8.54
N ALA A 86 -0.45 0.23 -9.19
CA ALA A 86 -1.49 1.22 -9.43
C ALA A 86 -1.39 1.81 -10.83
N ASP A 87 -2.52 1.84 -11.53
CA ASP A 87 -2.68 2.63 -12.74
C ASP A 87 -3.10 4.06 -12.37
N GLY A 88 -2.76 5.02 -13.23
CA GLY A 88 -3.18 6.40 -13.08
C GLY A 88 -2.59 7.29 -14.17
N PRO A 89 -2.76 8.61 -14.06
CA PRO A 89 -2.19 9.54 -15.03
C PRO A 89 -0.66 9.44 -15.08
N HIS A 90 -0.10 9.33 -16.28
CA HIS A 90 1.34 9.49 -16.51
C HIS A 90 1.60 10.78 -17.28
N ALA A 91 1.71 11.88 -16.55
CA ALA A 91 1.98 13.22 -17.06
C ALA A 91 3.06 13.89 -16.20
N PRO A 92 4.36 13.54 -16.40
CA PRO A 92 5.47 14.03 -15.56
C PRO A 92 5.54 15.55 -15.40
N HIS A 93 5.21 16.30 -16.46
CA HIS A 93 5.18 17.77 -16.46
C HIS A 93 4.10 18.37 -15.55
N LEU A 94 3.11 17.56 -15.14
CA LEU A 94 2.09 17.91 -14.15
C LEU A 94 2.33 17.24 -12.79
N GLY A 95 3.46 16.55 -12.61
CA GLY A 95 3.80 15.82 -11.39
C GLY A 95 3.18 14.42 -11.27
N HIS A 96 2.53 13.92 -12.33
CA HIS A 96 1.92 12.60 -12.35
C HIS A 96 2.86 11.55 -12.97
N TRP A 97 3.22 10.53 -12.18
CA TRP A 97 4.24 9.52 -12.52
C TRP A 97 3.73 8.09 -12.35
N PHE A 98 2.43 7.85 -12.52
CA PHE A 98 1.91 6.49 -12.42
C PHE A 98 2.52 5.60 -13.50
N ASP A 99 3.02 4.45 -13.08
CA ASP A 99 3.55 3.40 -13.93
C ASP A 99 2.84 2.11 -13.54
N GLY A 100 1.95 1.64 -14.40
CA GLY A 100 1.10 0.48 -14.15
C GLY A 100 1.89 -0.81 -14.01
N GLU A 101 3.16 -0.85 -14.39
CA GLU A 101 4.05 -2.01 -14.23
C GLU A 101 4.88 -1.94 -12.94
N ALA A 102 4.90 -0.79 -12.26
CA ALA A 102 5.72 -0.60 -11.06
C ALA A 102 5.18 -1.40 -9.87
N ARG A 103 6.11 -2.03 -9.13
CA ARG A 103 5.82 -2.74 -7.88
C ARG A 103 6.07 -1.81 -6.72
N LEU A 104 5.00 -1.35 -6.11
CA LEU A 104 5.02 -0.31 -5.09
C LEU A 104 5.06 -0.95 -3.71
N ILE A 105 6.00 -0.49 -2.88
CA ILE A 105 6.02 -0.80 -1.45
C ILE A 105 4.85 -0.07 -0.78
N ASP A 106 4.14 -0.78 0.10
CA ASP A 106 3.12 -0.16 0.93
C ASP A 106 3.77 0.89 1.85
N PRO A 107 3.38 2.18 1.76
CA PRO A 107 3.92 3.24 2.60
C PRO A 107 3.59 3.04 4.09
N TYR A 108 2.67 2.14 4.42
CA TYR A 108 2.27 1.76 5.77
C TYR A 108 2.75 0.36 6.17
N SER A 109 3.65 -0.26 5.39
CA SER A 109 4.23 -1.56 5.73
C SER A 109 4.92 -1.53 7.10
N LYS A 110 4.76 -2.61 7.87
CA LYS A 110 5.36 -2.78 9.20
C LYS A 110 6.73 -3.44 9.15
N ALA A 111 7.02 -4.14 8.05
CA ALA A 111 8.28 -4.82 7.80
C ALA A 111 8.50 -4.93 6.29
N LEU A 112 9.77 -4.97 5.89
CA LEU A 112 10.19 -5.25 4.51
C LEU A 112 10.98 -6.56 4.52
N ALA A 113 10.85 -7.32 3.43
CA ALA A 113 11.59 -8.56 3.22
C ALA A 113 12.40 -8.47 1.92
N GLY A 114 13.59 -9.06 1.93
CA GLY A 114 14.50 -9.04 0.78
C GLY A 114 15.41 -7.82 0.73
N GLU A 115 16.00 -7.61 -0.44
CA GLU A 115 16.94 -6.52 -0.72
C GLU A 115 16.37 -5.59 -1.80
N PHE A 116 16.74 -4.31 -1.74
CA PHE A 116 16.37 -3.35 -2.77
C PHE A 116 17.01 -3.76 -4.10
N GLN A 117 16.19 -3.98 -5.13
CA GLN A 117 16.66 -4.30 -6.47
C GLN A 117 16.79 -3.04 -7.32
N PRO A 118 17.96 -2.78 -7.93
CA PRO A 118 18.14 -1.60 -8.76
C PRO A 118 17.30 -1.70 -10.05
N SER A 119 16.59 -0.63 -10.38
CA SER A 119 15.89 -0.53 -11.67
C SER A 119 16.86 -0.46 -12.83
N LYS A 120 16.51 -1.11 -13.96
CA LYS A 120 17.27 -1.05 -15.22
C LYS A 120 17.33 0.36 -15.82
N ASP A 121 16.33 1.19 -15.54
CA ASP A 121 16.24 2.56 -16.05
C ASP A 121 16.95 3.60 -15.15
N GLY A 122 17.54 3.15 -14.04
CA GLY A 122 18.23 4.01 -13.08
C GLY A 122 17.30 4.86 -12.20
N THR A 123 15.97 4.73 -12.33
CA THR A 123 15.02 5.39 -11.44
C THR A 123 14.80 4.54 -10.20
N ILE A 124 15.04 5.10 -9.02
CA ILE A 124 14.62 4.50 -7.75
C ILE A 124 13.12 4.80 -7.62
N ARG A 125 12.29 3.79 -7.83
CA ARG A 125 10.83 3.81 -7.61
C ARG A 125 10.47 2.62 -6.74
#